data_AF-A0A6J3LXW3-F1
#
_entry.id   AF-A0A6J3LXW3-F1
#
_cell.length_a   1.000
_cell.length_b   1.000
_cell.length_c   1.000
_cell.angle_alpha   90.00
_cell.angle_beta   90.00
_cell.angle_gamma   90.00
#
_symmetry.space_group_name_H-M   'P 1'
#
loop_
_entity.id
_entity.type
_entity.pdbx_description
1 polymer ?
#
loop_
_entity_poly.entity_id
_entity_poly.type
_entity_poly.pdbx_seq_one_letter_code
_entity_poly.pdbx_strand_id
1 'polypeptide(L)'
;MEHVLPHVRYERCVVSQIEHLEMLLKASGSINDWTASPFGGVLRFLGASSFFEMRTYWGLYLDAARRRDQIAQIREEIAAIHEPHSAEATYHLSGMRSGGLHGITHYAVLGSTFRAYWKTGVVAGNQQDVSVLQREKRGHTNPLLLVSSAPRNDFAMHYGTDPIFGYNVAAALDDSSDVSNASERLAKIVKAQFHDWCVAFVQHARAQTVQISFHCGDALALCHTLQRRAAIPPKVPEHLYSYTRPWSAVPISLDSRLDSYSLKDFHVIDTSNISDHIGILNLLPATVPLLSSANNAVLYTETLLPESLDPDKYCDELLRADTKAICIFMNLSPVGYLLGMSTEHF
;
A
#
# COMPACT_ATOMS: atom_id res chain seq x y z
N MET A 1 32.92 11.41 4.56
CA MET A 1 32.06 11.90 3.47
C MET A 1 30.64 11.66 3.96
N GLU A 2 29.99 12.68 4.52
CA GLU A 2 28.71 12.52 5.24
C GLU A 2 27.62 11.99 4.29
N HIS A 3 27.08 10.83 4.65
CA HIS A 3 25.99 10.18 3.93
C HIS A 3 24.75 11.06 4.05
N VAL A 4 24.26 11.56 2.92
CA VAL A 4 22.85 11.94 2.80
C VAL A 4 22.07 10.64 3.07
N LEU A 5 20.98 10.74 3.84
CA LEU A 5 20.08 9.66 4.29
C LEU A 5 18.62 10.09 3.98
N PRO A 6 17.65 9.16 3.90
CA PRO A 6 16.52 9.28 3.00
C PRO A 6 15.30 10.06 3.53
N HIS A 7 14.33 10.28 2.63
CA HIS A 7 13.01 10.90 2.87
C HIS A 7 12.98 12.40 3.11
N VAL A 8 13.90 13.08 2.44
CA VAL A 8 14.07 14.51 2.46
C VAL A 8 13.08 15.16 1.48
N ARG A 9 12.16 15.96 2.00
CA ARG A 9 11.32 16.89 1.24
C ARG A 9 11.89 18.31 1.27
N TYR A 10 11.57 19.08 0.24
CA TYR A 10 11.82 20.52 0.19
C TYR A 10 11.10 21.25 1.33
N GLU A 11 11.65 22.35 1.84
CA GLU A 11 11.05 23.10 2.98
C GLU A 11 9.62 23.56 2.68
N ARG A 12 9.38 24.01 1.44
CA ARG A 12 8.04 24.38 0.96
C ARG A 12 7.03 23.23 1.02
N CYS A 13 7.47 21.99 0.81
CA CYS A 13 6.60 20.82 0.92
C CYS A 13 6.20 20.55 2.37
N VAL A 14 7.11 20.76 3.33
CA VAL A 14 6.80 20.54 4.76
C VAL A 14 5.83 21.60 5.29
N VAL A 15 6.00 22.87 4.90
CA VAL A 15 5.04 23.93 5.25
C VAL A 15 3.65 23.63 4.68
N SER A 16 3.58 23.28 3.39
CA SER A 16 2.31 22.89 2.77
C SER A 16 1.68 21.65 3.42
N GLN A 17 2.48 20.68 3.88
CA GLN A 17 1.98 19.52 4.62
C GLN A 17 1.35 19.90 5.96
N ILE A 18 1.99 20.80 6.72
CA ILE A 18 1.44 21.30 8.00
C ILE A 18 0.09 21.96 7.76
N GLU A 19 -0.01 22.86 6.78
CA GLU A 19 -1.26 23.54 6.41
C GLU A 19 -2.35 22.53 6.04
N HIS A 20 -2.02 21.48 5.27
CA HIS A 20 -2.98 20.43 4.92
C HIS A 20 -3.44 19.61 6.12
N LEU A 21 -2.53 19.23 7.03
CA LEU A 21 -2.88 18.50 8.25
C LEU A 21 -3.81 19.33 9.15
N GLU A 22 -3.55 20.63 9.27
CA GLU A 22 -4.42 21.55 10.02
C GLU A 22 -5.81 21.65 9.39
N MET A 23 -5.90 21.71 8.06
CA MET A 23 -7.20 21.67 7.35
C MET A 23 -7.96 20.36 7.59
N LEU A 24 -7.27 19.21 7.52
CA LEU A 24 -7.87 17.90 7.79
C LEU A 24 -8.37 17.80 9.24
N LEU A 25 -7.59 18.26 10.21
CA LEU A 25 -7.97 18.27 11.62
C LEU A 25 -9.14 19.22 11.90
N LYS A 26 -9.19 20.38 11.23
CA LYS A 26 -10.34 21.29 11.34
C LYS A 26 -11.61 20.68 10.76
N ALA A 27 -11.51 19.98 9.64
CA ALA A 27 -12.64 19.32 8.98
C ALA A 27 -13.13 18.05 9.70
N SER A 28 -12.33 17.48 10.61
CA SER A 28 -12.63 16.20 11.28
C SER A 28 -13.09 16.35 12.74
N GLY A 29 -13.79 17.44 13.09
CA GLY A 29 -14.37 17.61 14.44
C GLY A 29 -15.35 16.51 14.83
N SER A 30 -16.15 16.05 13.87
CA SER A 30 -17.02 14.89 13.97
C SER A 30 -17.15 14.24 12.60
N ILE A 31 -17.75 13.03 12.57
CA ILE A 31 -18.01 12.35 11.30
C ILE A 31 -19.01 13.13 10.41
N ASN A 32 -19.90 13.92 11.01
CA ASN A 32 -20.84 14.79 10.31
C ASN A 32 -20.12 15.99 9.69
N ASP A 33 -19.23 16.64 10.44
CA ASP A 33 -18.41 17.73 9.93
C ASP A 33 -17.53 17.26 8.77
N TRP A 34 -16.94 16.07 8.90
CA TRP A 34 -16.15 15.46 7.83
C TRP A 34 -16.97 15.26 6.57
N THR A 35 -18.19 14.73 6.71
CA THR A 35 -19.08 14.46 5.59
C THR A 35 -19.53 15.73 4.89
N ALA A 36 -19.75 16.81 5.65
CA ALA A 36 -20.10 18.13 5.12
C ALA A 36 -18.88 18.89 4.55
N SER A 37 -17.66 18.42 4.82
CA SER A 37 -16.43 19.08 4.36
C SER A 37 -16.13 18.79 2.87
N PRO A 38 -15.24 19.57 2.24
CA PRO A 38 -14.74 19.29 0.90
C PRO A 38 -14.09 17.91 0.73
N PHE A 39 -13.63 17.29 1.82
CA PHE A 39 -12.99 15.97 1.79
C PHE A 39 -14.02 14.83 1.79
N GLY A 40 -15.15 15.00 2.50
CA GLY A 40 -16.16 13.95 2.71
C GLY A 40 -16.90 13.49 1.45
N GLY A 41 -16.87 14.30 0.39
CA GLY A 41 -17.42 13.92 -0.91
C GLY A 41 -16.65 12.78 -1.58
N VAL A 42 -15.33 12.72 -1.37
CA VAL A 42 -14.44 11.76 -2.02
C VAL A 42 -13.94 10.71 -1.03
N LEU A 43 -13.54 11.14 0.17
CA LEU A 43 -12.94 10.29 1.20
C LEU A 43 -13.98 9.99 2.29
N ARG A 44 -14.26 8.72 2.51
CA ARG A 44 -15.23 8.26 3.50
C ARG A 44 -14.63 7.24 4.45
N PHE A 45 -15.20 7.14 5.63
CA PHE A 45 -14.84 6.12 6.60
C PHE A 45 -16.01 5.17 6.76
N LEU A 46 -15.72 3.87 6.75
CA LEU A 46 -16.74 2.85 6.88
C LEU A 46 -17.34 2.81 8.29
N GLY A 47 -16.65 3.34 9.30
CA GLY A 47 -17.14 3.43 10.66
C GLY A 47 -16.45 4.53 11.47
N ALA A 48 -17.05 4.90 12.59
CA ALA A 48 -16.54 5.96 13.46
C ALA A 48 -15.17 5.62 14.07
N SER A 49 -14.91 4.36 14.40
CA SER A 49 -13.63 3.91 14.94
C SER A 49 -12.47 4.20 13.97
N SER A 50 -12.64 3.88 12.69
CA SER A 50 -11.64 4.15 11.65
C SER A 50 -11.43 5.65 11.44
N PHE A 51 -12.50 6.45 11.51
CA PHE A 51 -12.40 7.91 11.45
C PHE A 51 -11.58 8.50 12.60
N PHE A 52 -11.88 8.11 13.84
CA PHE A 52 -11.15 8.60 15.02
C PHE A 52 -9.69 8.14 15.05
N GLU A 53 -9.43 6.93 14.57
CA GLU A 53 -8.06 6.44 14.43
C GLU A 53 -7.27 7.27 13.42
N MET A 54 -7.83 7.52 12.22
CA MET A 54 -7.16 8.33 11.21
C MET A 54 -6.92 9.77 11.70
N ARG A 55 -7.90 10.35 12.40
CA ARG A 55 -7.76 11.68 13.03
C ARG A 55 -6.61 11.71 14.05
N THR A 56 -6.44 10.66 14.84
CA THR A 56 -5.32 10.53 15.78
C THR A 56 -3.99 10.59 15.03
N TYR A 57 -3.84 9.84 13.93
CA TYR A 57 -2.62 9.89 13.11
C TYR A 57 -2.37 11.27 12.48
N TRP A 58 -3.40 11.98 12.00
CA TRP A 58 -3.21 13.35 11.51
C TRP A 58 -2.68 14.30 12.60
N GLY A 59 -3.14 14.14 13.85
CA GLY A 59 -2.61 14.88 15.00
C GLY A 59 -1.13 14.55 15.25
N LEU A 60 -0.79 13.25 15.30
CA LEU A 60 0.58 12.80 15.48
C LEU A 60 1.50 13.28 14.37
N TYR A 61 1.05 13.25 13.11
CA TYR A 61 1.81 13.77 11.97
C TYR A 61 2.04 15.28 12.07
N LEU A 62 1.04 16.04 12.53
CA LEU A 62 1.18 17.49 12.73
C LEU A 62 2.20 17.80 13.83
N ASP A 63 2.15 17.08 14.95
CA ASP A 63 3.10 17.22 16.03
C ASP A 63 4.52 16.83 15.61
N ALA A 64 4.66 15.75 14.82
CA ALA A 64 5.94 15.36 14.23
C ALA A 64 6.47 16.41 13.24
N ALA A 65 5.60 17.00 12.40
CA ALA A 65 5.99 18.03 11.45
C ALA A 65 6.48 19.33 12.13
N ARG A 66 5.96 19.64 13.32
CA ARG A 66 6.35 20.81 14.12
C ARG A 66 7.67 20.60 14.88
N ARG A 67 8.00 19.36 15.24
CA ARG A 67 9.25 18.98 15.93
C ARG A 67 10.42 18.87 14.93
N ARG A 68 10.98 20.02 14.54
CA ARG A 68 12.11 20.12 13.58
C ARG A 68 13.48 19.71 14.15
N ASP A 69 13.57 19.46 15.45
CA ASP A 69 14.81 19.25 16.22
C ASP A 69 15.28 17.79 16.27
N GLN A 70 14.46 16.82 15.84
CA GLN A 70 14.76 15.39 15.97
C GLN A 70 15.43 14.76 14.73
N ILE A 71 15.84 15.56 13.75
CA ILE A 71 16.37 15.06 12.45
C ILE A 71 17.58 14.13 12.63
N ALA A 72 18.45 14.36 13.63
CA ALA A 72 19.61 13.51 13.88
C ALA A 72 19.21 12.11 14.36
N GLN A 73 18.31 12.03 15.34
CA GLN A 73 17.79 10.76 15.87
C GLN A 73 17.10 9.95 14.77
N ILE A 74 16.29 10.61 13.95
CA ILE A 74 15.57 9.95 12.85
C ILE A 74 16.54 9.36 11.81
N ARG A 75 17.68 10.04 11.56
CA ARG A 75 18.71 9.50 10.66
C ARG A 75 19.35 8.25 11.20
N GLU A 76 19.59 8.20 12.51
CA GLU A 76 20.11 6.99 13.17
C GLU A 76 19.10 5.84 13.10
N GLU A 77 17.82 6.12 13.32
CA GLU A 77 16.75 5.11 13.22
C GLU A 77 16.61 4.56 11.79
N ILE A 78 16.68 5.43 10.77
CA ILE A 78 16.69 4.98 9.38
C ILE A 78 17.92 4.13 9.06
N ALA A 79 19.10 4.57 9.50
CA ALA A 79 20.34 3.83 9.28
C ALA A 79 20.27 2.45 9.94
N ALA A 80 19.72 2.35 11.15
CA ALA A 80 19.53 1.10 11.87
C ALA A 80 18.61 0.11 11.13
N ILE A 81 17.63 0.59 10.37
CA ILE A 81 16.78 -0.27 9.53
C ILE A 81 17.52 -0.68 8.25
N HIS A 82 18.18 0.26 7.57
CA HIS A 82 18.77 0.00 6.26
C HIS A 82 20.10 -0.76 6.32
N GLU A 83 20.99 -0.42 7.24
CA GLU A 83 22.36 -0.96 7.28
C GLU A 83 22.41 -2.50 7.34
N PRO A 84 21.64 -3.18 8.21
CA PRO A 84 21.62 -4.65 8.25
C PRO A 84 21.17 -5.26 6.91
N HIS A 85 20.20 -4.64 6.24
CA HIS A 85 19.63 -5.10 4.97
C HIS A 85 20.44 -4.66 3.74
N SER A 86 21.49 -3.86 3.93
CA SER A 86 22.36 -3.35 2.87
C SER A 86 23.67 -4.13 2.72
N ALA A 87 24.13 -4.75 3.81
CA ALA A 87 25.39 -5.50 3.89
C ALA A 87 25.22 -6.97 3.46
N GLU A 88 24.05 -7.56 3.72
CA GLU A 88 23.66 -8.80 3.08
C GLU A 88 23.36 -8.49 1.61
N ALA A 89 24.24 -8.95 0.72
CA ALA A 89 24.14 -8.80 -0.73
C ALA A 89 22.97 -9.60 -1.34
N THR A 90 21.83 -9.61 -0.67
CA THR A 90 20.58 -10.14 -1.19
C THR A 90 20.14 -9.17 -2.26
N TYR A 91 20.11 -9.64 -3.50
CA TYR A 91 19.56 -8.87 -4.61
C TYR A 91 18.20 -8.32 -4.18
N HIS A 92 18.07 -6.98 -4.11
CA HIS A 92 16.80 -6.34 -3.82
C HIS A 92 15.93 -6.44 -5.08
N LEU A 93 15.26 -7.59 -5.20
CA LEU A 93 14.47 -8.02 -6.36
C LEU A 93 13.07 -7.37 -6.41
N SER A 94 12.68 -6.67 -5.35
CA SER A 94 11.35 -6.10 -5.19
C SER A 94 11.00 -5.07 -6.28
N GLY A 95 11.98 -4.34 -6.81
CA GLY A 95 11.79 -3.41 -7.93
C GLY A 95 11.51 -4.05 -9.28
N MET A 96 11.72 -5.36 -9.44
CA MET A 96 11.53 -6.05 -10.72
C MET A 96 10.08 -6.03 -11.18
N ARG A 97 9.12 -6.07 -10.25
CA ARG A 97 7.67 -6.08 -10.57
C ARG A 97 7.27 -4.85 -11.37
N SER A 98 7.84 -3.70 -11.06
CA SER A 98 7.61 -2.44 -11.77
C SER A 98 8.18 -2.42 -13.19
N GLY A 99 9.23 -3.20 -13.44
CA GLY A 99 9.88 -3.31 -14.75
C GLY A 99 9.25 -4.36 -15.67
N GLY A 100 8.29 -5.16 -15.18
CA GLY A 100 7.73 -6.28 -15.94
C GLY A 100 8.82 -7.24 -16.42
N LEU A 101 8.79 -7.63 -17.70
CA LEU A 101 9.81 -8.48 -18.33
C LEU A 101 11.23 -7.88 -18.24
N HIS A 102 11.34 -6.55 -18.22
CA HIS A 102 12.64 -5.87 -18.08
C HIS A 102 13.20 -5.97 -16.67
N GLY A 103 12.38 -6.28 -15.66
CA GLY A 103 12.81 -6.43 -14.28
C GLY A 103 13.93 -7.47 -14.13
N ILE A 104 13.78 -8.62 -14.79
CA ILE A 104 14.76 -9.72 -14.76
C ILE A 104 16.07 -9.33 -15.44
N THR A 105 16.00 -8.63 -16.57
CA THR A 105 17.19 -8.24 -17.33
C THR A 105 17.91 -7.04 -16.73
N HIS A 106 17.21 -6.21 -15.94
CA HIS A 106 17.72 -4.97 -15.36
C HIS A 106 17.73 -4.96 -13.82
N TYR A 107 17.69 -6.13 -13.18
CA TYR A 107 17.65 -6.26 -11.72
C TYR A 107 18.80 -5.53 -11.01
N ALA A 108 20.00 -5.51 -11.62
CA ALA A 108 21.15 -4.81 -11.06
C ALA A 108 20.95 -3.29 -11.02
N VAL A 109 20.34 -2.73 -12.08
CA VAL A 109 20.00 -1.30 -12.16
C VAL A 109 18.96 -0.96 -11.10
N LEU A 110 17.87 -1.74 -11.03
CA LEU A 110 16.79 -1.55 -10.06
C LEU A 110 17.29 -1.67 -8.60
N GLY A 111 18.15 -2.65 -8.32
CA GLY A 111 18.80 -2.77 -7.02
C GLY A 111 19.74 -1.60 -6.71
N SER A 112 20.42 -1.03 -7.71
CA SER A 112 21.25 0.16 -7.53
C SER A 112 20.42 1.41 -7.23
N THR A 113 19.26 1.57 -7.88
CA THR A 113 18.36 2.72 -7.69
C THR A 113 17.65 2.66 -6.35
N PHE A 114 17.29 1.45 -5.89
CA PHE A 114 16.82 1.20 -4.53
C PHE A 114 17.84 1.65 -3.48
N ARG A 115 19.10 1.18 -3.58
CA ARG A 115 20.18 1.62 -2.68
C ARG A 115 20.43 3.12 -2.76
N ALA A 116 20.36 3.68 -3.96
CA ALA A 116 20.53 5.12 -4.16
C ALA A 116 19.37 5.92 -3.53
N TYR A 117 18.14 5.40 -3.53
CA TYR A 117 17.02 5.99 -2.80
C TYR A 117 17.25 5.94 -1.29
N TRP A 118 17.59 4.78 -0.72
CA TRP A 118 17.84 4.66 0.73
C TRP A 118 19.06 5.46 1.19
N LYS A 119 20.03 5.69 0.31
CA LYS A 119 21.08 6.66 0.57
C LYS A 119 20.52 8.08 0.46
N THR A 120 20.06 8.52 -0.69
CA THR A 120 19.85 9.96 -0.94
C THR A 120 18.48 10.51 -0.51
N GLY A 121 17.48 9.66 -0.32
CA GLY A 121 16.07 10.02 -0.16
C GLY A 121 15.36 10.42 -1.45
N VAL A 122 16.06 10.35 -2.58
CA VAL A 122 15.60 10.78 -3.89
C VAL A 122 15.15 9.57 -4.70
N VAL A 123 14.02 9.70 -5.39
CA VAL A 123 13.51 8.66 -6.30
C VAL A 123 14.59 8.27 -7.31
N ALA A 124 14.92 6.97 -7.33
CA ALA A 124 15.99 6.36 -8.12
C ALA A 124 17.41 6.97 -7.94
N GLY A 125 17.60 7.86 -6.95
CA GLY A 125 18.85 8.56 -6.70
C GLY A 125 19.31 9.47 -7.84
N ASN A 126 18.39 10.02 -8.63
CA ASN A 126 18.74 10.86 -9.78
C ASN A 126 19.56 12.10 -9.36
N GLN A 127 20.60 12.40 -10.14
CA GLN A 127 21.60 13.41 -9.81
C GLN A 127 21.00 14.82 -9.84
N GLN A 128 20.03 15.06 -10.74
CA GLN A 128 19.33 16.34 -10.82
C GLN A 128 18.71 16.71 -9.48
N ASP A 129 17.84 15.87 -8.90
CA ASP A 129 17.19 16.15 -7.63
C ASP A 129 18.16 16.16 -6.45
N VAL A 130 19.14 15.25 -6.43
CA VAL A 130 20.18 15.21 -5.40
C VAL A 130 20.90 16.57 -5.32
N SER A 131 21.22 17.16 -6.47
CA SER A 131 21.87 18.48 -6.53
C SER A 131 20.97 19.61 -6.03
N VAL A 132 19.64 19.52 -6.21
CA VAL A 132 18.69 20.50 -5.67
C VAL A 132 18.63 20.37 -4.14
N LEU A 133 18.49 19.16 -3.62
CA LEU A 133 18.46 18.90 -2.17
C LEU A 133 19.74 19.38 -1.46
N GLN A 134 20.90 19.16 -2.06
CA GLN A 134 22.18 19.62 -1.49
C GLN A 134 22.25 21.15 -1.37
N ARG A 135 21.70 21.88 -2.36
CA ARG A 135 21.62 23.35 -2.32
C ARG A 135 20.67 23.86 -1.22
N GLU A 136 19.59 23.11 -0.95
CA GLU A 136 18.60 23.45 0.07
C GLU A 136 18.91 22.86 1.46
N LYS A 137 20.19 22.85 1.86
CA LYS A 137 20.65 22.37 3.18
C LYS A 137 20.20 20.94 3.52
N ARG A 138 20.18 20.05 2.51
CA ARG A 138 19.81 18.62 2.64
C ARG A 138 18.34 18.35 3.00
N GLY A 139 17.46 19.35 2.80
CA GLY A 139 16.01 19.32 3.03
C GLY A 139 15.54 18.78 4.39
N HIS A 140 14.27 18.38 4.48
CA HIS A 140 13.59 18.04 5.74
C HIS A 140 12.96 16.65 5.70
N THR A 141 12.99 15.91 6.80
CA THR A 141 12.34 14.60 6.86
C THR A 141 10.83 14.71 6.68
N ASN A 142 10.24 13.80 5.89
CA ASN A 142 8.80 13.69 5.74
C ASN A 142 8.14 13.25 7.06
N PRO A 143 7.33 14.10 7.72
CA PRO A 143 6.72 13.77 9.02
C PRO A 143 5.80 12.56 8.97
N LEU A 144 5.27 12.21 7.79
CA LEU A 144 4.42 11.03 7.59
C LEU A 144 5.16 9.70 7.81
N LEU A 145 6.49 9.71 7.80
CA LEU A 145 7.30 8.51 8.04
C LEU A 145 7.75 8.39 9.49
N LEU A 146 7.57 9.45 10.29
CA LEU A 146 8.04 9.51 11.68
C LEU A 146 7.06 8.88 12.65
N VAL A 147 5.81 8.76 12.24
CA VAL A 147 4.75 8.21 13.07
C VAL A 147 4.36 6.86 12.50
N SER A 148 4.40 5.85 13.35
CA SER A 148 3.94 4.50 13.02
C SER A 148 2.91 4.03 14.06
N SER A 149 2.23 2.94 13.75
CA SER A 149 1.37 2.23 14.70
C SER A 149 2.14 1.36 15.69
N ALA A 150 3.48 1.44 15.73
CA ALA A 150 4.29 0.62 16.61
C ALA A 150 4.05 0.99 18.09
N PRO A 151 4.11 0.02 19.03
CA PRO A 151 3.73 0.24 20.44
C PRO A 151 4.47 1.36 21.17
N ARG A 152 5.65 1.76 20.70
CA ARG A 152 6.49 2.81 21.32
C ARG A 152 6.62 4.07 20.48
N ASN A 153 5.79 4.22 19.44
CA ASN A 153 5.95 5.24 18.40
C ASN A 153 7.35 5.17 17.74
N ASP A 154 7.92 3.97 17.66
CA ASP A 154 9.21 3.75 17.01
C ASP A 154 9.08 4.07 15.51
N PHE A 155 10.17 4.52 14.91
CA PHE A 155 10.28 4.57 13.46
C PHE A 155 10.19 3.14 12.91
N ALA A 156 9.11 2.87 12.15
CA ALA A 156 8.78 1.52 11.66
C ALA A 156 8.52 1.52 10.16
N MET A 157 9.41 2.17 9.41
CA MET A 157 9.36 2.12 7.95
C MET A 157 9.80 0.76 7.44
N HIS A 158 9.03 0.18 6.51
CA HIS A 158 9.39 -1.11 5.92
C HIS A 158 10.70 -1.00 5.12
N TYR A 159 11.67 -1.89 5.40
CA TYR A 159 13.00 -1.89 4.77
C TYR A 159 12.95 -2.04 3.25
N GLY A 160 11.91 -2.70 2.72
CA GLY A 160 11.70 -2.85 1.28
C GLY A 160 11.05 -1.65 0.59
N THR A 161 10.85 -0.51 1.28
CA THR A 161 10.18 0.65 0.67
C THR A 161 10.98 1.21 -0.51
N ASP A 162 10.35 1.30 -1.67
CA ASP A 162 10.92 1.92 -2.86
C ASP A 162 9.85 2.76 -3.58
N PRO A 163 10.11 4.05 -3.88
CA PRO A 163 9.16 4.88 -4.61
C PRO A 163 8.85 4.40 -6.03
N ILE A 164 9.64 3.49 -6.63
CA ILE A 164 9.37 3.01 -7.99
C ILE A 164 8.28 1.92 -8.04
N PHE A 165 7.97 1.25 -6.92
CA PHE A 165 7.08 0.07 -6.91
C PHE A 165 5.68 0.34 -7.44
N GLY A 166 5.17 1.53 -7.19
CA GLY A 166 3.83 1.92 -7.62
C GLY A 166 3.71 2.22 -9.11
N TYR A 167 4.77 2.17 -9.90
CA TYR A 167 4.76 2.71 -11.27
C TYR A 167 5.20 1.68 -12.30
N ASN A 168 4.71 1.81 -13.53
CA ASN A 168 5.20 1.00 -14.64
C ASN A 168 6.48 1.63 -15.19
N VAL A 169 7.63 0.99 -14.95
CA VAL A 169 8.94 1.52 -15.37
C VAL A 169 9.54 0.77 -16.54
N ALA A 170 8.80 -0.14 -17.18
CA ALA A 170 9.30 -0.94 -18.32
C ALA A 170 9.86 -0.04 -19.43
N ALA A 171 9.14 1.02 -19.79
CA ALA A 171 9.58 1.99 -20.81
C ALA A 171 10.90 2.72 -20.47
N ALA A 172 11.27 2.81 -19.18
CA ALA A 172 12.55 3.39 -18.77
C ALA A 172 13.73 2.46 -19.06
N LEU A 173 13.44 1.16 -19.16
CA LEU A 173 14.36 0.02 -19.26
C LEU A 173 14.41 -0.58 -20.68
N ASP A 174 13.64 -0.04 -21.63
CA ASP A 174 13.65 -0.47 -23.04
C ASP A 174 14.99 -0.16 -23.72
N ASP A 175 15.65 0.94 -23.35
CA ASP A 175 16.95 1.33 -23.89
C ASP A 175 18.09 0.79 -23.00
N SER A 176 18.58 -0.39 -23.36
CA SER A 176 19.64 -1.12 -22.65
C SER A 176 21.05 -0.57 -22.90
N SER A 177 21.21 0.44 -23.77
CA SER A 177 22.52 0.88 -24.24
C SER A 177 23.20 1.88 -23.30
N ASP A 178 22.42 2.66 -22.54
CA ASP A 178 22.93 3.67 -21.61
C ASP A 178 22.39 3.45 -20.20
N VAL A 179 23.07 2.55 -19.46
CA VAL A 179 22.85 2.28 -18.04
C VAL A 179 23.17 3.52 -17.19
N SER A 180 24.08 4.40 -17.64
CA SER A 180 24.54 5.55 -16.87
C SER A 180 23.44 6.57 -16.61
N ASN A 181 22.42 6.59 -17.46
CA ASN A 181 21.29 7.52 -17.39
C ASN A 181 19.98 6.84 -16.90
N ALA A 182 20.04 5.58 -16.46
CA ALA A 182 18.85 4.82 -16.05
C ALA A 182 18.12 5.45 -14.85
N SER A 183 18.86 5.94 -13.84
CA SER A 183 18.28 6.62 -12.66
C SER A 183 17.45 7.85 -13.04
N GLU A 184 17.93 8.66 -13.98
CA GLU A 184 17.21 9.85 -14.45
C GLU A 184 15.95 9.48 -15.23
N ARG A 185 16.05 8.47 -16.12
CA ARG A 185 14.89 7.97 -16.87
C ARG A 185 13.81 7.41 -15.95
N LEU A 186 14.21 6.59 -14.97
CA LEU A 186 13.32 6.02 -13.97
C LEU A 186 12.63 7.10 -13.14
N ALA A 187 13.40 8.04 -12.59
CA ALA A 187 12.84 9.14 -11.82
C ALA A 187 11.89 10.01 -12.65
N LYS A 188 12.24 10.28 -13.91
CA LYS A 188 11.39 11.04 -14.84
C LYS A 188 10.06 10.35 -15.11
N ILE A 189 10.07 9.05 -15.42
CA ILE A 189 8.86 8.27 -15.70
C ILE A 189 7.97 8.19 -14.45
N VAL A 190 8.55 7.88 -13.29
CA VAL A 190 7.82 7.82 -12.01
C VAL A 190 7.13 9.15 -11.70
N LYS A 191 7.85 10.27 -11.81
CA LYS A 191 7.28 11.59 -11.56
C LYS A 191 6.20 11.98 -12.57
N ALA A 192 6.39 11.62 -13.85
CA ALA A 192 5.41 11.89 -14.90
C ALA A 192 4.11 11.12 -14.64
N GLN A 193 4.20 9.82 -14.38
CA GLN A 193 3.02 9.01 -14.04
C GLN A 193 2.32 9.52 -12.77
N PHE A 194 3.07 9.83 -11.72
CA PHE A 194 2.49 10.40 -10.50
C PHE A 194 1.72 11.70 -10.76
N HIS A 195 2.32 12.60 -11.55
CA HIS A 195 1.66 13.85 -11.96
C HIS A 195 0.35 13.57 -12.71
N ASP A 196 0.38 12.69 -13.70
CA ASP A 196 -0.79 12.37 -14.53
C ASP A 196 -1.90 11.72 -13.68
N TRP A 197 -1.54 10.89 -12.72
CA TRP A 197 -2.47 10.30 -11.76
C TRP A 197 -3.09 11.35 -10.84
N CYS A 198 -2.30 12.31 -10.34
CA CYS A 198 -2.85 13.41 -9.55
C CYS A 198 -3.84 14.25 -10.37
N VAL A 199 -3.53 14.55 -11.63
CA VAL A 199 -4.42 15.29 -12.52
C VAL A 199 -5.73 14.52 -12.74
N ALA A 200 -5.65 13.23 -13.09
CA ALA A 200 -6.82 12.39 -13.28
C ALA A 200 -7.66 12.27 -12.01
N PHE A 201 -7.02 12.02 -10.87
CA PHE A 201 -7.70 11.93 -9.57
C PHE A 201 -8.45 13.21 -9.24
N VAL A 202 -7.83 14.39 -9.41
CA VAL A 202 -8.49 15.69 -9.15
C VAL A 202 -9.69 15.89 -10.08
N GLN A 203 -9.59 15.49 -11.36
CA GLN A 203 -10.72 15.55 -12.30
C GLN A 203 -11.88 14.68 -11.84
N HIS A 204 -11.63 13.41 -11.50
CA HIS A 204 -12.66 12.48 -11.04
C HIS A 204 -13.23 12.84 -9.67
N ALA A 205 -12.41 13.37 -8.77
CA ALA A 205 -12.82 13.88 -7.46
C ALA A 205 -13.80 15.05 -7.61
N ARG A 206 -13.50 16.01 -8.50
CA ARG A 206 -14.39 17.16 -8.80
C ARG A 206 -15.67 16.73 -9.50
N ALA A 207 -15.58 15.75 -10.40
CA ALA A 207 -16.74 15.18 -11.08
C ALA A 207 -17.55 14.21 -10.19
N GLN A 208 -17.09 13.93 -8.96
CA GLN A 208 -17.69 12.97 -8.02
C GLN A 208 -17.89 11.57 -8.60
N THR A 209 -17.02 11.16 -9.53
CA THR A 209 -17.04 9.83 -10.15
C THR A 209 -16.15 8.82 -9.43
N VAL A 210 -15.41 9.27 -8.41
CA VAL A 210 -14.56 8.41 -7.57
C VAL A 210 -14.88 8.65 -6.11
N GLN A 211 -14.95 7.55 -5.36
CA GLN A 211 -15.12 7.55 -3.92
C GLN A 211 -14.20 6.50 -3.31
N ILE A 212 -13.52 6.87 -2.23
CA ILE A 212 -12.59 6.02 -1.52
C ILE A 212 -13.12 5.86 -0.09
N SER A 213 -13.36 4.62 0.31
CA SER A 213 -13.87 4.29 1.65
C SER A 213 -12.80 3.55 2.45
N PHE A 214 -12.52 4.04 3.65
CA PHE A 214 -11.47 3.52 4.52
C PHE A 214 -12.04 2.72 5.69
N HIS A 215 -11.35 1.63 6.02
CA HIS A 215 -11.51 0.92 7.27
C HIS A 215 -10.15 0.68 7.90
N CYS A 216 -10.05 0.94 9.20
CA CYS A 216 -8.87 0.63 10.00
C CYS A 216 -9.24 -0.53 10.93
N GLY A 217 -8.73 -1.72 10.62
CA GLY A 217 -9.08 -2.94 11.35
C GLY A 217 -8.69 -4.22 10.61
N ASP A 218 -9.19 -5.33 11.12
CA ASP A 218 -9.00 -6.68 10.62
C ASP A 218 -9.78 -6.90 9.32
N ALA A 219 -9.07 -7.36 8.28
CA ALA A 219 -9.63 -7.53 6.95
C ALA A 219 -10.73 -8.62 6.89
N LEU A 220 -10.56 -9.72 7.64
CA LEU A 220 -11.56 -10.80 7.68
C LEU A 220 -12.81 -10.35 8.43
N ALA A 221 -12.65 -9.60 9.53
CA ALA A 221 -13.76 -9.00 10.26
C ALA A 221 -14.54 -7.99 9.44
N LEU A 222 -13.86 -7.15 8.67
CA LEU A 222 -14.53 -6.30 7.71
C LEU A 222 -15.34 -7.13 6.71
N CYS A 223 -14.72 -8.11 6.07
CA CYS A 223 -15.37 -8.93 5.04
C CYS A 223 -16.62 -9.66 5.58
N HIS A 224 -16.53 -10.32 6.73
CA HIS A 224 -17.68 -10.99 7.34
C HIS A 224 -18.76 -10.01 7.78
N THR A 225 -18.40 -8.80 8.21
CA THR A 225 -19.38 -7.76 8.55
C THR A 225 -20.10 -7.25 7.30
N LEU A 226 -19.38 -7.09 6.18
CA LEU A 226 -19.98 -6.77 4.88
C LEU A 226 -20.94 -7.88 4.42
N GLN A 227 -20.56 -9.15 4.57
CA GLN A 227 -21.43 -10.27 4.23
C GLN A 227 -22.74 -10.26 5.05
N ARG A 228 -22.65 -10.06 6.37
CA ARG A 228 -23.83 -9.95 7.24
C ARG A 228 -24.73 -8.79 6.82
N ARG A 229 -24.14 -7.62 6.55
CA ARG A 229 -24.88 -6.44 6.08
C ARG A 229 -25.56 -6.68 4.72
N ALA A 230 -24.93 -7.46 3.86
CA ALA A 230 -25.45 -7.87 2.56
C ALA A 230 -26.55 -8.96 2.63
N ALA A 231 -26.93 -9.39 3.84
CA ALA A 231 -27.82 -10.52 4.10
C ALA A 231 -27.34 -11.84 3.45
N ILE A 232 -26.03 -11.97 3.27
CA ILE A 232 -25.41 -13.23 2.84
C ILE A 232 -25.41 -14.16 4.06
N PRO A 233 -25.90 -15.41 3.93
CA PRO A 233 -25.94 -16.35 5.05
C PRO A 233 -24.54 -16.49 5.68
N PRO A 234 -24.39 -16.15 6.97
CA PRO A 234 -23.08 -16.20 7.61
C PRO A 234 -22.61 -17.65 7.68
N LYS A 235 -21.43 -17.91 7.12
CA LYS A 235 -20.76 -19.22 7.24
C LYS A 235 -19.98 -19.37 8.55
N VAL A 236 -19.90 -18.30 9.35
CA VAL A 236 -19.17 -18.23 10.62
C VAL A 236 -20.09 -17.76 11.75
N PRO A 237 -19.86 -18.20 13.01
CA PRO A 237 -20.60 -17.72 14.16
C PRO A 237 -20.54 -16.19 14.30
N GLU A 238 -21.60 -15.57 14.81
CA GLU A 238 -21.72 -14.11 14.93
C GLU A 238 -20.61 -13.48 15.79
N HIS A 239 -20.24 -14.13 16.90
CA HIS A 239 -19.19 -13.65 17.80
C HIS A 239 -17.78 -13.73 17.18
N LEU A 240 -17.59 -14.54 16.14
CA LEU A 240 -16.32 -14.62 15.42
C LEU A 240 -16.21 -13.40 14.50
N TYR A 241 -15.04 -12.76 14.48
CA TYR A 241 -14.78 -11.57 13.67
C TYR A 241 -15.75 -10.39 13.93
N SER A 242 -16.09 -10.17 15.20
CA SER A 242 -16.96 -9.05 15.63
C SER A 242 -16.19 -7.80 16.06
N TYR A 243 -14.86 -7.88 16.19
CA TYR A 243 -14.03 -6.80 16.72
C TYR A 243 -13.09 -6.25 15.66
N THR A 244 -12.69 -4.98 15.83
CA THR A 244 -11.86 -4.28 14.85
C THR A 244 -10.47 -4.89 14.72
N ARG A 245 -9.93 -5.57 15.74
CA ARG A 245 -8.58 -6.16 15.75
C ARG A 245 -8.51 -7.34 16.72
N PRO A 246 -7.53 -8.25 16.57
CA PRO A 246 -7.15 -9.17 17.63
C PRO A 246 -6.90 -8.40 18.95
N TRP A 247 -7.40 -8.92 20.07
CA TRP A 247 -7.27 -8.33 21.41
C TRP A 247 -7.91 -6.95 21.60
N SER A 248 -8.76 -6.50 20.67
CA SER A 248 -9.57 -5.28 20.81
C SER A 248 -10.95 -5.61 21.35
N ALA A 249 -11.44 -4.81 22.30
CA ALA A 249 -12.83 -4.83 22.74
C ALA A 249 -13.73 -3.90 21.91
N VAL A 250 -13.19 -3.25 20.87
CA VAL A 250 -13.94 -2.33 20.01
C VAL A 250 -14.64 -3.13 18.92
N PRO A 251 -15.99 -3.18 18.91
CA PRO A 251 -16.72 -3.89 17.88
C PRO A 251 -16.59 -3.16 16.53
N ILE A 252 -16.67 -3.93 15.44
CA ILE A 252 -16.82 -3.34 14.12
C ILE A 252 -18.24 -2.79 13.97
N SER A 253 -18.33 -1.48 13.73
CA SER A 253 -19.60 -0.80 13.54
C SER A 253 -19.51 0.03 12.27
N LEU A 254 -20.27 -0.40 11.26
CA LEU A 254 -20.32 0.29 9.99
C LEU A 254 -21.37 1.39 10.03
N ASP A 255 -21.08 2.51 9.39
CA ASP A 255 -21.95 3.68 9.37
C ASP A 255 -23.27 3.36 8.63
N SER A 256 -24.41 3.75 9.21
CA SER A 256 -25.74 3.54 8.61
C SER A 256 -25.95 4.34 7.34
N ARG A 257 -25.24 5.47 7.15
CA ARG A 257 -25.29 6.27 5.91
C ARG A 257 -24.82 5.49 4.68
N LEU A 258 -24.11 4.39 4.91
CA LEU A 258 -23.69 3.46 3.86
C LEU A 258 -24.81 2.54 3.36
N ASP A 259 -26.01 2.56 3.96
CA ASP A 259 -27.15 1.74 3.52
C ASP A 259 -27.62 2.05 2.09
N SER A 260 -27.30 3.25 1.59
CA SER A 260 -27.55 3.64 0.20
C SER A 260 -26.54 3.06 -0.80
N TYR A 261 -25.48 2.39 -0.33
CA TYR A 261 -24.43 1.82 -1.16
C TYR A 261 -24.47 0.30 -1.10
N SER A 262 -24.34 -0.34 -2.26
CA SER A 262 -24.09 -1.78 -2.32
C SER A 262 -22.65 -2.04 -1.90
N LEU A 263 -22.43 -2.32 -0.62
CA LEU A 263 -21.12 -2.79 -0.10
C LEU A 263 -20.95 -4.31 -0.27
N LYS A 264 -21.37 -4.80 -1.45
CA LYS A 264 -21.32 -6.18 -1.94
C LYS A 264 -21.26 -6.14 -3.46
N ASP A 265 -21.05 -7.29 -4.08
CA ASP A 265 -20.94 -7.43 -5.54
C ASP A 265 -19.73 -6.66 -6.09
N PHE A 266 -18.57 -6.80 -5.44
CA PHE A 266 -17.32 -6.21 -5.90
C PHE A 266 -16.87 -6.89 -7.20
N HIS A 267 -16.59 -6.10 -8.23
CA HIS A 267 -16.04 -6.63 -9.49
C HIS A 267 -14.56 -6.97 -9.33
N VAL A 268 -13.84 -6.26 -8.47
CA VAL A 268 -12.42 -6.50 -8.21
C VAL A 268 -12.23 -6.50 -6.70
N ILE A 269 -11.65 -7.58 -6.18
CA ILE A 269 -11.13 -7.65 -4.83
C ILE A 269 -9.64 -7.91 -4.96
N ASP A 270 -8.82 -7.03 -4.40
CA ASP A 270 -7.38 -7.21 -4.30
C ASP A 270 -7.01 -7.31 -2.83
N THR A 271 -6.40 -8.42 -2.46
CA THR A 271 -6.01 -8.70 -1.08
C THR A 271 -4.53 -8.45 -0.84
N SER A 272 -3.77 -8.02 -1.85
CA SER A 272 -2.33 -7.95 -1.83
C SER A 272 -1.74 -9.25 -1.26
N ASN A 273 -0.72 -9.14 -0.40
CA ASN A 273 -0.03 -10.25 0.24
C ASN A 273 -0.65 -10.72 1.56
N ILE A 274 -1.92 -10.38 1.85
CA ILE A 274 -2.59 -10.78 3.11
C ILE A 274 -2.61 -12.31 3.26
N SER A 275 -2.64 -13.07 2.16
CA SER A 275 -2.53 -14.54 2.15
C SER A 275 -1.30 -15.05 2.89
N ASP A 276 -0.16 -14.36 2.84
CA ASP A 276 1.07 -14.79 3.54
C ASP A 276 0.93 -14.72 5.06
N HIS A 277 0.01 -13.88 5.57
CA HIS A 277 -0.15 -13.63 6.99
C HIS A 277 -1.27 -14.44 7.63
N ILE A 278 -2.36 -14.65 6.91
CA ILE A 278 -3.55 -15.33 7.44
C ILE A 278 -3.92 -16.61 6.68
N GLY A 279 -3.22 -16.94 5.60
CA GLY A 279 -3.50 -18.10 4.75
C GLY A 279 -4.66 -17.88 3.79
N ILE A 280 -4.50 -18.40 2.56
CA ILE A 280 -5.51 -18.34 1.49
C ILE A 280 -6.86 -18.95 1.91
N LEU A 281 -6.84 -20.02 2.70
CA LEU A 281 -8.04 -20.76 3.11
C LEU A 281 -8.92 -19.99 4.11
N ASN A 282 -8.37 -19.03 4.84
CA ASN A 282 -9.15 -18.10 5.67
C ASN A 282 -9.68 -16.92 4.84
N LEU A 283 -8.93 -16.53 3.81
CA LEU A 283 -9.25 -15.39 2.95
C LEU A 283 -10.41 -15.70 2.00
N LEU A 284 -10.38 -16.83 1.30
CA LEU A 284 -11.40 -17.24 0.33
C LEU A 284 -12.84 -17.20 0.88
N PRO A 285 -13.18 -17.82 2.04
CA PRO A 285 -14.54 -17.76 2.57
C PRO A 285 -14.98 -16.36 3.00
N ALA A 286 -14.04 -15.45 3.27
CA ALA A 286 -14.32 -14.06 3.61
C ALA A 286 -14.54 -13.19 2.36
N THR A 287 -13.78 -13.41 1.29
CA THR A 287 -13.82 -12.54 0.10
C THR A 287 -14.74 -13.04 -1.01
N VAL A 288 -14.77 -14.35 -1.30
CA VAL A 288 -15.54 -14.93 -2.41
C VAL A 288 -17.02 -14.56 -2.37
N PRO A 289 -17.72 -14.60 -1.21
CA PRO A 289 -19.14 -14.21 -1.17
C PRO A 289 -19.41 -12.73 -1.47
N LEU A 290 -18.40 -11.86 -1.34
CA LEU A 290 -18.51 -10.44 -1.65
C LEU A 290 -18.26 -10.13 -3.13
N LEU A 291 -17.72 -11.09 -3.88
CA LEU A 291 -17.44 -10.95 -5.29
C LEU A 291 -18.74 -10.92 -6.11
N SER A 292 -18.80 -10.04 -7.11
CA SER A 292 -19.91 -9.96 -8.06
C SER A 292 -20.09 -11.28 -8.81
N SER A 293 -21.34 -11.60 -9.17
CA SER A 293 -21.65 -12.71 -10.07
C SER A 293 -21.34 -12.41 -11.55
N ALA A 294 -20.80 -11.22 -11.85
CA ALA A 294 -20.39 -10.85 -13.19
C ALA A 294 -19.23 -11.73 -13.69
N ASN A 295 -19.25 -12.08 -14.98
CA ASN A 295 -18.26 -12.97 -15.61
C ASN A 295 -16.82 -12.40 -15.61
N ASN A 296 -16.66 -11.11 -15.38
CA ASN A 296 -15.38 -10.42 -15.30
C ASN A 296 -14.98 -10.07 -13.86
N ALA A 297 -15.69 -10.59 -12.86
CA ALA A 297 -15.32 -10.38 -11.48
C ALA A 297 -14.05 -11.16 -11.14
N VAL A 298 -13.10 -10.52 -10.47
CA VAL A 298 -11.77 -11.08 -10.21
C VAL A 298 -11.34 -10.86 -8.75
N LEU A 299 -10.75 -11.90 -8.17
CA LEU A 299 -10.08 -11.87 -6.88
C LEU A 299 -8.58 -12.00 -7.12
N TYR A 300 -7.82 -10.96 -6.80
CA TYR A 300 -6.37 -10.98 -6.81
C TYR A 300 -5.85 -11.35 -5.42
N THR A 301 -5.00 -12.37 -5.39
CA THR A 301 -4.27 -12.81 -4.20
C THR A 301 -2.80 -12.89 -4.57
N GLU A 302 -1.94 -12.22 -3.82
CA GLU A 302 -0.48 -12.32 -3.99
C GLU A 302 0.12 -13.11 -2.82
N THR A 303 1.19 -13.86 -3.10
CA THR A 303 2.03 -14.47 -2.08
C THR A 303 3.48 -14.09 -2.34
N LEU A 304 4.19 -13.64 -1.32
CA LEU A 304 5.63 -13.38 -1.40
C LEU A 304 6.46 -14.62 -1.07
N LEU A 305 5.84 -15.62 -0.44
CA LEU A 305 6.48 -16.87 -0.05
C LEU A 305 5.99 -18.00 -0.96
N PRO A 306 6.90 -18.76 -1.60
CA PRO A 306 6.49 -19.89 -2.42
C PRO A 306 5.93 -20.99 -1.51
N GLU A 307 4.69 -21.41 -1.74
CA GLU A 307 4.11 -22.58 -1.09
C GLU A 307 4.70 -23.88 -1.63
N SER A 308 5.11 -23.89 -2.91
CA SER A 308 5.80 -25.00 -3.56
C SER A 308 6.93 -24.53 -4.46
N LEU A 309 7.97 -25.36 -4.57
CA LEU A 309 9.00 -25.23 -5.61
C LEU A 309 8.62 -25.97 -6.90
N ASP A 310 7.56 -26.78 -6.86
CA ASP A 310 7.04 -27.52 -8.00
C ASP A 310 5.84 -26.77 -8.61
N PRO A 311 5.99 -26.17 -9.81
CA PRO A 311 4.91 -25.47 -10.51
C PRO A 311 3.60 -26.24 -10.57
N ASP A 312 3.69 -27.55 -10.81
CA ASP A 312 2.53 -28.40 -11.06
C ASP A 312 1.75 -28.68 -9.77
N LYS A 313 2.40 -28.54 -8.61
CA LYS A 313 1.79 -28.75 -7.29
C LYS A 313 1.43 -27.46 -6.57
N TYR A 314 1.83 -26.30 -7.10
CA TYR A 314 1.69 -25.03 -6.39
C TYR A 314 0.25 -24.78 -5.91
N CYS A 315 -0.75 -24.91 -6.79
CA CYS A 315 -2.15 -24.68 -6.43
C CYS A 315 -2.66 -25.72 -5.41
N ASP A 316 -2.28 -26.98 -5.55
CA ASP A 316 -2.71 -28.04 -4.62
C ASP A 316 -2.09 -27.84 -3.22
N GLU A 317 -0.84 -27.38 -3.16
CA GLU A 317 -0.14 -27.08 -1.91
C GLU A 317 -0.65 -25.78 -1.26
N LEU A 318 -0.88 -24.72 -2.05
CA LEU A 318 -1.47 -23.47 -1.59
C LEU A 318 -2.88 -23.71 -1.01
N LEU A 319 -3.72 -24.47 -1.73
CA LEU A 319 -5.10 -24.76 -1.33
C LEU A 319 -5.21 -25.95 -0.35
N ARG A 320 -4.11 -26.68 -0.13
CA ARG A 320 -4.04 -27.89 0.72
C ARG A 320 -5.07 -28.96 0.31
N ALA A 321 -5.44 -29.00 -0.97
CA ALA A 321 -6.49 -29.84 -1.53
C ALA A 321 -6.38 -29.92 -3.05
N ASP A 322 -7.06 -30.89 -3.68
CA ASP A 322 -7.17 -30.95 -5.14
C ASP A 322 -7.78 -29.63 -5.69
N THR A 323 -7.03 -28.96 -6.57
CA THR A 323 -7.39 -27.65 -7.09
C THR A 323 -8.76 -27.67 -7.78
N LYS A 324 -9.10 -28.72 -8.53
CA LYS A 324 -10.39 -28.81 -9.24
C LYS A 324 -11.55 -28.93 -8.26
N ALA A 325 -11.39 -29.70 -7.20
CA ALA A 325 -12.39 -29.84 -6.14
C ALA A 325 -12.68 -28.50 -5.46
N ILE A 326 -11.63 -27.73 -5.11
CA ILE A 326 -11.79 -26.39 -4.55
C ILE A 326 -12.45 -25.44 -5.56
N CYS A 327 -12.07 -25.52 -6.84
CA CYS A 327 -12.66 -24.68 -7.86
C CYS A 327 -14.18 -24.87 -7.97
N ILE A 328 -14.62 -26.14 -7.96
CA ILE A 328 -16.04 -26.50 -7.98
C ILE A 328 -16.74 -26.04 -6.68
N PHE A 329 -16.10 -26.27 -5.53
CA PHE A 329 -16.70 -25.93 -4.23
C PHE A 329 -16.86 -24.42 -4.02
N MET A 330 -15.87 -23.63 -4.44
CA MET A 330 -15.86 -22.18 -4.28
C MET A 330 -16.49 -21.44 -5.47
N ASN A 331 -16.78 -22.15 -6.58
CA ASN A 331 -17.15 -21.55 -7.86
C ASN A 331 -16.16 -20.44 -8.29
N LEU A 332 -14.88 -20.72 -8.11
CA LEU A 332 -13.76 -19.83 -8.43
C LEU A 332 -12.69 -20.66 -9.12
N SER A 333 -11.95 -20.11 -10.08
CA SER A 333 -10.85 -20.85 -10.71
C SER A 333 -9.63 -19.95 -10.88
N PRO A 334 -8.44 -20.36 -10.41
CA PRO A 334 -7.22 -19.60 -10.65
C PRO A 334 -6.97 -19.48 -12.15
N VAL A 335 -6.80 -18.26 -12.66
CA VAL A 335 -6.59 -18.00 -14.08
C VAL A 335 -5.34 -18.71 -14.58
N GLY A 336 -4.26 -18.71 -13.79
CA GLY A 336 -3.02 -19.41 -14.13
C GLY A 336 -3.22 -20.91 -14.30
N TYR A 337 -3.98 -21.53 -13.40
CA TYR A 337 -4.34 -22.95 -13.49
C TYR A 337 -5.14 -23.28 -14.76
N LEU A 338 -6.12 -22.44 -15.12
CA LEU A 338 -6.93 -22.64 -16.32
C LEU A 338 -6.12 -22.47 -17.62
N LEU A 339 -5.19 -21.53 -17.63
CA LEU A 339 -4.38 -21.21 -18.80
C LEU A 339 -3.11 -22.07 -18.90
N GLY A 340 -2.77 -22.85 -17.88
CA GLY A 340 -1.50 -23.57 -17.80
C GLY A 340 -0.29 -22.63 -17.76
N MET A 341 -0.46 -21.44 -17.18
CA MET A 341 0.59 -20.43 -17.04
C MET A 341 0.71 -20.02 -15.57
N SER A 342 1.92 -19.89 -15.05
CA SER A 342 2.15 -19.33 -13.71
C SER A 342 3.04 -18.09 -13.80
N THR A 343 2.66 -17.06 -13.04
CA THR A 343 3.48 -15.87 -12.79
C THR A 343 4.25 -15.97 -11.47
N GLU A 344 4.18 -17.11 -10.77
CA GLU A 344 4.67 -17.30 -9.39
C GLU A 344 6.08 -17.90 -9.33
N HIS A 345 6.75 -18.08 -10.47
CA HIS A 345 8.13 -18.60 -10.56
C HIS A 345 9.21 -17.51 -10.65
N PHE A 346 9.02 -16.36 -10.00
CA PHE A 346 10.01 -15.28 -10.01
C PHE A 346 10.47 -14.88 -8.61
#